data_AF-A0A2H3DPY8-F1
#
_entry.id   AF-A0A2H3DPY8-F1
#
_cell.length_a   1.000
_cell.length_b   1.000
_cell.length_c   1.000
_cell.angle_alpha   90.00
_cell.angle_beta   90.00
_cell.angle_gamma   90.00
#
_symmetry.space_group_name_H-M   'P 1'
#
loop_
_entity.id
_entity.type
_entity.pdbx_description
1 polymer ?
#
loop_
_entity_poly.entity_id
_entity_poly.type
_entity_poly.pdbx_seq_one_letter_code
_entity_poly.pdbx_strand_id
1 'polypeptide(L)'
;PEELERFFSRLEDLFDKCAVTDEDEKKKAAVLYTDIKMEQQWKVLPKYAAGEKYEDFKSEVMDCYDGARDSDRDAVQELKRL
;
A
#
# COMPACT_ATOMS: atom_id res chain seq x y z
N PRO A 1 -7.74 -5.88 0.75
CA PRO A 1 -8.15 -4.50 0.46
C PRO A 1 -8.76 -3.81 1.66
N GLU A 2 -9.82 -4.37 2.28
CA GLU A 2 -10.47 -3.72 3.44
C GLU A 2 -9.50 -3.42 4.61
N GLU A 3 -8.64 -4.36 5.02
CA GLU A 3 -7.65 -4.08 6.08
C GLU A 3 -6.52 -3.14 5.63
N LEU A 4 -6.20 -3.10 4.34
CA LEU A 4 -5.19 -2.19 3.77
C LEU A 4 -5.74 -0.76 3.66
N GLU A 5 -6.98 -0.60 3.22
CA GLU A 5 -7.73 0.65 3.24
C GLU A 5 -7.85 1.20 4.67
N ARG A 6 -8.21 0.32 5.61
CA ARG A 6 -8.30 0.68 7.03
C ARG A 6 -6.94 1.09 7.60
N PHE A 7 -5.85 0.42 7.19
CA PHE A 7 -4.49 0.79 7.57
C PHE A 7 -4.17 2.22 7.11
N PHE A 8 -4.36 2.52 5.82
CA PHE A 8 -4.06 3.85 5.28
C PHE A 8 -4.95 4.94 5.89
N SER A 9 -6.24 4.69 6.08
CA SER A 9 -7.15 5.63 6.74
C SER A 9 -6.68 5.98 8.16
N ARG A 10 -6.25 5.00 8.96
CA ARG A 10 -5.75 5.25 10.32
C ARG A 10 -4.43 6.01 10.34
N LEU A 11 -3.58 5.74 9.35
CA LEU A 11 -2.30 6.41 9.21
C LEU A 11 -2.49 7.88 8.79
N GLU A 12 -3.43 8.15 7.89
CA GLU A 12 -3.81 9.50 7.46
C GLU A 12 -4.41 10.31 8.61
N ASP A 13 -5.30 9.71 9.41
CA ASP A 13 -5.79 10.32 10.65
C ASP A 13 -4.65 10.72 11.60
N LEU A 14 -3.57 9.95 11.64
CA LEU A 14 -2.40 10.25 12.47
C LEU A 14 -1.58 11.39 11.86
N PHE A 15 -1.40 11.43 10.54
CA PHE A 15 -0.75 12.55 9.87
C PHE A 15 -1.46 13.86 10.13
N ASP A 16 -2.79 13.88 10.05
CA ASP A 16 -3.59 15.07 10.31
C ASP A 16 -3.44 15.55 11.77
N LYS A 17 -3.48 14.62 12.74
CA LYS A 17 -3.29 14.94 14.17
C LYS A 17 -1.90 15.50 14.47
N CYS A 18 -0.90 15.05 13.74
CA CYS A 18 0.49 15.45 13.92
C CYS A 18 0.95 16.56 12.95
N ALA A 19 0.04 17.07 12.10
CA ALA A 19 0.35 18.04 11.04
C ALA A 19 1.51 17.62 10.13
N VAL A 20 1.60 16.33 9.80
CA VAL A 20 2.60 15.81 8.86
C VAL A 20 2.19 16.20 7.44
N THR A 21 2.98 17.08 6.82
CA THR A 21 2.70 17.61 5.47
C THR A 21 3.71 17.17 4.43
N ASP A 22 4.89 16.70 4.84
CA ASP A 22 5.93 16.26 3.92
C ASP A 22 5.58 14.89 3.29
N GLU A 23 5.58 14.84 1.96
CA GLU A 23 5.19 13.66 1.18
C GLU A 23 6.15 12.47 1.42
N ASP A 24 7.45 12.74 1.56
CA ASP A 24 8.45 11.69 1.79
C ASP A 24 8.36 11.15 3.23
N GLU A 25 8.07 11.99 4.22
CA GLU A 25 7.79 11.56 5.59
C GLU A 25 6.55 10.68 5.66
N LYS A 26 5.47 11.03 4.96
CA LYS A 26 4.26 10.19 4.90
C LYS A 26 4.54 8.81 4.31
N LYS A 27 5.26 8.74 3.18
CA LYS A 27 5.66 7.45 2.57
C LYS A 27 6.58 6.64 3.48
N LYS A 28 7.54 7.28 4.16
CA LYS A 28 8.42 6.61 5.14
C LYS A 28 7.64 6.04 6.31
N ALA A 29 6.67 6.78 6.86
CA ALA A 29 5.81 6.30 7.93
C ALA A 29 4.94 5.12 7.46
N ALA A 30 4.40 5.18 6.23
CA ALA A 30 3.59 4.10 5.66
C ALA A 30 4.34 2.77 5.58
N VAL A 31 5.62 2.78 5.20
CA VAL A 31 6.40 1.53 5.18
C VAL A 31 6.86 1.10 6.59
N LEU A 32 7.12 2.05 7.50
CA LEU A 32 7.64 1.78 8.85
C LEU A 32 6.66 1.01 9.75
N TYR A 33 5.35 1.23 9.59
CA TYR A 33 4.32 0.56 10.39
C TYR A 33 3.88 -0.79 9.84
N THR A 34 4.58 -1.33 8.84
CA THR A 34 4.28 -2.63 8.24
C THR A 34 5.24 -3.71 8.73
N ASP A 35 4.99 -4.97 8.37
CA ASP A 35 5.97 -6.03 8.59
C ASP A 35 7.17 -5.90 7.62
N ILE A 36 8.28 -6.57 7.95
CA ILE A 36 9.54 -6.49 7.19
C ILE A 36 9.34 -6.84 5.71
N LYS A 37 8.44 -7.78 5.40
CA LYS A 37 8.21 -8.21 4.02
C LYS A 37 7.47 -7.12 3.23
N MET A 38 6.41 -6.56 3.80
CA MET A 38 5.66 -5.46 3.18
C MET A 38 6.55 -4.22 3.02
N GLU A 39 7.34 -3.88 4.04
CA GLU A 39 8.28 -2.75 3.99
C GLU A 39 9.23 -2.89 2.78
N GLN A 40 9.81 -4.07 2.58
CA GLN A 40 10.70 -4.34 1.44
C GLN A 40 9.96 -4.25 0.10
N GLN A 41 8.74 -4.80 0.01
CA GLN A 41 7.94 -4.77 -1.20
C GLN A 41 7.53 -3.35 -1.59
N TRP A 42 7.15 -2.52 -0.62
CA TRP A 42 6.66 -1.18 -0.90
C TRP A 42 7.79 -0.20 -1.22
N LYS A 43 8.99 -0.39 -0.62
CA LYS A 43 10.15 0.47 -0.89
C LYS A 43 10.70 0.39 -2.31
N VAL A 44 10.43 -0.70 -3.04
CA VAL A 44 10.86 -0.87 -4.43
C VAL A 44 9.85 -0.32 -5.44
N LEU A 45 8.69 0.14 -4.98
CA LEU A 45 7.68 0.73 -5.84
C LEU A 45 8.16 2.07 -6.43
N PRO A 46 7.98 2.31 -7.74
CA PRO A 46 8.33 3.57 -8.39
C PRO A 46 7.84 4.81 -7.64
N LYS A 47 6.60 4.79 -7.12
CA LYS A 47 6.00 5.92 -6.40
C LYS A 47 6.53 6.12 -4.99
N TYR A 48 7.36 5.21 -4.47
CA TYR A 48 8.10 5.43 -3.23
C TYR A 48 9.27 6.42 -3.40
N ALA A 49 9.71 6.69 -4.64
CA ALA A 49 10.84 7.58 -4.91
C ALA A 49 10.66 8.99 -4.32
N ALA A 50 11.78 9.64 -3.98
CA ALA A 50 11.78 10.99 -3.42
C ALA A 50 11.11 11.99 -4.39
N GLY A 51 10.26 12.87 -3.85
CA GLY A 51 9.53 13.87 -4.63
C GLY A 51 8.23 13.38 -5.31
N GLU A 52 7.95 12.07 -5.29
CA GLU A 52 6.62 11.54 -5.65
C GLU A 52 5.59 11.83 -4.56
N LYS A 53 4.30 11.93 -4.94
CA LYS A 53 3.23 12.16 -3.97
C LYS A 53 2.89 10.90 -3.20
N TYR A 54 2.54 11.06 -1.93
CA TYR A 54 2.06 9.97 -1.08
C TYR A 54 0.81 9.30 -1.65
N GLU A 55 -0.12 10.07 -2.23
CA GLU A 55 -1.36 9.50 -2.80
C GLU A 55 -1.08 8.60 -4.01
N ASP A 56 -0.10 8.98 -4.85
CA ASP A 56 0.31 8.14 -5.99
C ASP A 56 0.96 6.82 -5.50
N PHE A 57 1.74 6.90 -4.41
CA PHE A 57 2.30 5.72 -3.75
C PHE A 57 1.22 4.81 -3.15
N LYS A 58 0.27 5.38 -2.42
CA LYS A 58 -0.87 4.63 -1.85
C LYS A 58 -1.67 3.94 -2.96
N SER A 59 -1.94 4.62 -4.07
CA SER A 59 -2.63 4.03 -5.22
C SER A 59 -1.84 2.83 -5.79
N GLU A 60 -0.53 2.99 -6.01
CA GLU A 60 0.31 1.90 -6.54
C GLU A 60 0.38 0.70 -5.57
N VAL A 61 0.42 0.97 -4.26
CA VAL A 61 0.29 -0.09 -3.24
C VAL A 61 -1.05 -0.80 -3.37
N MET A 62 -2.18 -0.08 -3.44
CA MET A 62 -3.51 -0.67 -3.56
C MET A 62 -3.65 -1.54 -4.82
N ASP A 63 -3.17 -1.05 -5.96
CA ASP A 63 -3.20 -1.76 -7.24
C ASP A 63 -2.47 -3.09 -7.19
N CYS A 64 -1.34 -3.16 -6.44
CA CYS A 64 -0.60 -4.41 -6.24
C CYS A 64 -1.43 -5.49 -5.53
N TYR A 65 -2.33 -5.11 -4.62
CA TYR A 65 -3.18 -6.08 -3.90
C TYR A 65 -4.51 -6.36 -4.61
N ASP A 66 -5.03 -5.42 -5.40
CA ASP A 66 -6.22 -5.68 -6.22
C ASP A 66 -5.89 -6.64 -7.37
N GLY A 67 -4.75 -6.45 -8.05
CA GLY A 67 -4.28 -7.41 -9.05
C GLY A 67 -4.00 -8.81 -8.48
N ALA A 68 -3.55 -8.90 -7.22
CA ALA A 68 -3.35 -10.19 -6.54
C ALA A 68 -4.69 -10.92 -6.28
N ARG A 69 -5.76 -10.19 -5.95
CA ARG A 69 -7.09 -10.80 -5.74
C ARG A 69 -7.69 -11.37 -7.00
N ASP A 70 -7.49 -10.70 -8.13
CA ASP A 70 -7.99 -11.18 -9.42
C ASP A 70 -7.23 -12.43 -9.84
N SER A 71 -5.90 -12.44 -9.70
CA SER A 71 -5.07 -13.64 -9.96
C SER A 71 -5.46 -14.84 -9.09
N ASP A 72 -5.70 -14.63 -7.79
CA ASP A 72 -6.10 -15.71 -6.87
C ASP A 72 -7.49 -16.25 -7.22
N ARG A 73 -8.43 -15.37 -7.60
CA ARG A 73 -9.76 -15.76 -8.04
C ARG A 73 -9.69 -16.63 -9.29
N ASP A 74 -8.89 -16.23 -10.26
CA ASP A 74 -8.72 -16.96 -11.53
C ASP A 74 -8.07 -18.33 -11.30
N ALA A 75 -7.02 -18.39 -10.47
CA ALA A 75 -6.39 -19.66 -10.10
C ALA A 75 -7.37 -20.62 -9.41
N VAL A 76 -8.20 -20.13 -8.49
CA VAL A 76 -9.24 -20.94 -7.82
C VAL A 76 -10.33 -21.40 -8.80
N GLN A 77 -10.69 -20.58 -9.79
CA GLN A 77 -11.66 -20.98 -10.82
C GLN A 77 -11.10 -22.09 -11.72
N GLU A 78 -9.85 -22.00 -12.14
CA GLU A 78 -9.18 -23.03 -12.94
C GLU A 78 -9.06 -24.36 -12.16
N LEU A 79 -8.73 -24.32 -10.87
CA LEU A 79 -8.72 -25.53 -10.03
C LEU A 79 -10.08 -26.22 -9.93
N LYS A 80 -11.20 -25.49 -9.98
CA LYS A 80 -12.55 -26.07 -9.95
C LYS A 80 -12.98 -26.69 -11.28
N ARG A 81 -12.26 -26.41 -12.37
CA ARG A 81 -12.54 -26.95 -13.71
C ARG A 81 -11.82 -28.28 -13.98
N LEU A 82 -10.89 -28.67 -13.10
CA LEU A 82 -10.20 -29.97 -13.08
C LEU A 82 -10.97 -31.01 -12.27
#